data_AF-A0A9D5N6D1-F1
#
_entry.id   AF-A0A9D5N6D1-F1
#
_cell.length_a   1.000
_cell.length_b   1.000
_cell.length_c   1.000
_cell.angle_alpha   90.00
_cell.angle_beta   90.00
_cell.angle_gamma   90.00
#
_symmetry.space_group_name_H-M   'P 1'
#
loop_
_entity.id
_entity.type
_entity.pdbx_description
1 polymer ?
#
loop_
_entity_poly.entity_id
_entity_poly.type
_entity_poly.pdbx_seq_one_letter_code
_entity_poly.pdbx_strand_id
1 'polypeptide(L)'
;MNRKMMKKRISLIIAAFIILVMTGCGGYISSYKAAGFVRSNTSSSAYMNFWSFKGRMVFRLRAKAEGELKYTASLEKGNLTVYYDYIGTKSELFSLKDGETADSSGVYVEEGTVYIIVETDGRCENGELRIGLE
;
A
#
# COMPACT_ATOMS: atom_id res chain seq x y z
N MET A 1 23.45 -1.35 -39.62
CA MET A 1 23.47 -1.76 -38.19
C MET A 1 22.92 -3.18 -38.07
N ASN A 2 23.72 -4.11 -37.54
CA ASN A 2 23.53 -5.55 -37.72
C ASN A 2 22.36 -6.11 -36.86
N ARG A 3 21.30 -6.63 -37.49
CA ARG A 3 20.06 -7.10 -36.82
C ARG A 3 20.29 -8.14 -35.71
N LYS A 4 21.40 -8.90 -35.76
CA LYS A 4 21.78 -9.87 -34.73
C LYS A 4 22.28 -9.23 -33.42
N MET A 5 22.91 -8.06 -33.47
CA MET A 5 23.36 -7.34 -32.25
C MET A 5 22.20 -6.68 -31.51
N MET A 6 21.18 -6.21 -32.24
CA MET A 6 20.00 -5.59 -31.65
C MET A 6 19.13 -6.60 -30.87
N LYS A 7 18.99 -7.83 -31.39
CA LYS A 7 18.28 -8.93 -30.70
C LYS A 7 18.96 -9.36 -29.40
N LYS A 8 20.31 -9.41 -29.36
CA LYS A 8 21.07 -9.74 -28.14
C LYS A 8 20.96 -8.66 -27.06
N ARG A 9 20.90 -7.38 -27.45
CA ARG A 9 20.73 -6.25 -26.51
C ARG A 9 19.31 -6.19 -25.93
N ILE A 10 18.28 -6.46 -26.73
CA ILE A 10 16.88 -6.51 -26.27
C ILE A 10 16.65 -7.70 -25.32
N SER A 11 17.22 -8.87 -25.63
CA SER A 11 17.09 -10.05 -24.76
C SER A 11 17.76 -9.88 -23.39
N LEU A 12 18.82 -9.06 -23.29
CA LEU A 12 19.52 -8.79 -22.04
C LEU A 12 18.73 -7.83 -21.13
N ILE A 13 17.95 -6.91 -21.71
CA ILE A 13 17.11 -5.95 -20.96
C ILE A 13 15.90 -6.65 -20.33
N ILE A 14 15.33 -7.65 -21.02
CA ILE A 14 14.18 -8.42 -20.50
C ILE A 14 14.60 -9.33 -19.34
N ALA A 15 15.79 -9.94 -19.40
CA ALA A 15 16.31 -10.76 -18.31
C ALA A 15 16.65 -9.95 -17.05
N ALA A 16 17.06 -8.68 -17.20
CA ALA A 16 17.33 -7.79 -16.06
C ALA A 16 16.04 -7.38 -15.31
N PHE A 17 14.89 -7.33 -15.99
CA PHE A 17 13.60 -7.05 -15.36
C PHE A 17 13.11 -8.21 -14.47
N ILE A 18 13.40 -9.46 -14.85
CA ILE A 18 12.95 -10.65 -14.10
C ILE A 18 13.72 -10.80 -12.76
N ILE A 19 14.97 -10.33 -12.68
CA ILE A 19 15.79 -10.47 -11.47
C ILE A 19 15.36 -9.47 -10.37
N LEU A 20 14.75 -8.34 -10.74
CA LEU A 20 14.25 -7.33 -9.77
C LEU A 20 12.98 -7.79 -9.04
N VAL A 21 12.19 -8.68 -9.65
CA VAL A 21 10.95 -9.23 -9.06
C VAL A 21 11.23 -10.26 -7.96
N MET A 22 12.49 -10.70 -7.79
CA MET A 22 12.87 -11.69 -6.78
C MET A 22 13.42 -11.10 -5.47
N THR A 23 13.17 -9.82 -5.18
CA THR A 23 13.41 -9.28 -3.82
C THR A 23 12.24 -9.59 -2.86
N GLY A 24 11.63 -10.76 -3.01
CA GLY A 24 10.65 -11.31 -2.07
C GLY A 24 11.31 -11.90 -0.82
N CYS A 25 12.00 -11.08 -0.03
CA CYS A 25 12.48 -11.49 1.31
C CYS A 25 12.65 -10.33 2.30
N GLY A 26 12.09 -9.15 2.02
CA GLY A 26 11.99 -8.04 2.98
C GLY A 26 10.53 -7.60 3.10
N GLY A 27 9.83 -8.08 4.13
CA GLY A 27 8.48 -7.58 4.41
C GLY A 27 8.49 -6.09 4.79
N TYR A 28 7.40 -5.38 4.52
CA TYR A 28 7.25 -4.00 4.98
C TYR A 28 7.22 -3.95 6.52
N ILE A 29 7.97 -3.01 7.10
CA ILE A 29 8.06 -2.82 8.55
C ILE A 29 7.34 -1.53 8.93
N SER A 30 6.54 -1.58 9.99
CA SER A 30 5.95 -0.38 10.59
C SER A 30 7.00 0.37 11.41
N SER A 31 7.11 1.68 11.20
CA SER A 31 8.02 2.55 11.94
C SER A 31 7.36 3.93 12.06
N TYR A 32 6.86 4.24 13.25
CA TYR A 32 6.08 5.45 13.49
C TYR A 32 6.20 6.00 14.91
N LYS A 33 5.82 7.26 15.07
CA LYS A 33 5.50 7.90 16.35
C LYS A 33 4.02 8.28 16.32
N ALA A 34 3.28 7.96 17.38
CA ALA A 34 1.84 8.23 17.42
C ALA A 34 1.34 8.58 18.82
N ALA A 35 0.23 9.31 18.88
CA ALA A 35 -0.53 9.62 20.08
C ALA A 35 -2.02 9.36 19.84
N GLY A 36 -2.73 8.86 20.85
CA GLY A 36 -4.14 8.48 20.72
C GLY A 36 -4.38 7.48 19.58
N PHE A 37 -3.50 6.47 19.44
CA PHE A 37 -3.49 5.57 18.29
C PHE A 37 -4.19 4.24 18.59
N VAL A 38 -5.24 3.96 17.84
CA VAL A 38 -5.97 2.69 17.86
C VAL A 38 -5.84 2.05 16.49
N ARG A 39 -5.61 0.73 16.46
CA ARG A 39 -5.56 -0.02 15.21
C ARG A 39 -6.14 -1.42 15.35
N SER A 40 -6.64 -1.95 14.24
CA SER A 40 -7.02 -3.36 14.09
C SER A 40 -6.48 -3.92 12.78
N ASN A 41 -6.13 -5.20 12.78
CA ASN A 41 -5.72 -5.94 11.58
C ASN A 41 -6.31 -7.35 11.63
N THR A 42 -7.37 -7.58 10.86
CA THR A 42 -7.96 -8.90 10.68
C THR A 42 -7.42 -9.54 9.40
N SER A 43 -7.89 -10.74 9.05
CA SER A 43 -7.53 -11.34 7.76
C SER A 43 -8.08 -10.57 6.55
N SER A 44 -9.18 -9.82 6.68
CA SER A 44 -9.83 -9.16 5.53
C SER A 44 -9.99 -7.65 5.71
N SER A 45 -9.62 -7.08 6.86
CA SER A 45 -9.75 -5.66 7.10
C SER A 45 -8.66 -5.07 7.97
N ALA A 46 -8.38 -3.79 7.74
CA ALA A 46 -7.49 -2.96 8.51
C ALA A 46 -8.25 -1.70 8.98
N TYR A 47 -7.95 -1.28 10.19
CA TYR A 47 -8.44 -0.04 10.77
C TYR A 47 -7.31 0.70 11.47
N MET A 48 -7.27 2.01 11.34
CA MET A 48 -6.54 2.88 12.25
C MET A 48 -7.26 4.19 12.51
N ASN A 49 -7.13 4.66 13.73
CA ASN A 49 -7.52 5.99 14.16
C ASN A 49 -6.39 6.58 15.02
N PHE A 50 -6.11 7.86 14.84
CA PHE A 50 -5.05 8.54 15.58
C PHE A 50 -5.40 9.99 15.87
N TRP A 51 -5.00 10.45 17.06
CA TRP A 51 -4.89 11.88 17.31
C TRP A 51 -3.65 12.47 16.63
N SER A 52 -2.50 11.78 16.69
CA SER A 52 -1.30 12.16 15.95
C SER A 52 -0.55 10.94 15.43
N PHE A 53 -0.05 11.03 14.20
CA PHE A 53 0.73 9.96 13.57
C PHE A 53 1.82 10.53 12.66
N LYS A 54 3.03 9.98 12.75
CA LYS A 54 4.16 10.29 11.85
C LYS A 54 4.94 9.02 11.55
N GLY A 55 5.06 8.67 10.27
CA GLY A 55 5.87 7.57 9.78
C GLY A 55 5.08 6.59 8.92
N ARG A 56 5.40 5.31 9.05
CA ARG A 56 4.82 4.23 8.25
C ARG A 56 4.09 3.22 9.12
N MET A 57 2.85 2.91 8.77
CA MET A 57 2.07 1.81 9.35
C MET A 57 1.74 0.78 8.26
N VAL A 58 1.91 -0.50 8.58
CA VAL A 58 1.71 -1.60 7.63
C VAL A 58 0.68 -2.57 8.19
N PHE A 59 -0.33 -2.87 7.38
CA PHE A 59 -1.30 -3.93 7.62
C PHE A 59 -1.13 -5.05 6.60
N ARG A 60 -1.55 -6.24 7.00
CA ARG A 60 -1.51 -7.42 6.14
C ARG A 60 -2.91 -8.01 6.08
N LEU A 61 -3.49 -7.98 4.89
CA LEU A 61 -4.74 -8.64 4.56
C LEU A 61 -4.46 -9.94 3.78
N ARG A 62 -5.44 -10.83 3.76
CA ARG A 62 -5.43 -12.11 3.06
C ARG A 62 -6.74 -12.25 2.29
N ALA A 63 -6.65 -12.10 0.97
CA ALA A 63 -7.71 -12.45 0.05
C ALA A 63 -7.82 -13.98 -0.02
N LYS A 64 -9.00 -14.52 0.32
CA LYS A 64 -9.28 -15.97 0.25
C LYS A 64 -9.79 -16.40 -1.13
N ALA A 65 -10.23 -15.44 -1.92
CA ALA A 65 -10.70 -15.53 -3.29
C ALA A 65 -10.48 -14.16 -3.93
N GLU A 66 -10.88 -14.01 -5.20
CA GLU A 66 -10.96 -12.69 -5.82
C GLU A 66 -11.86 -11.76 -5.00
N GLY A 67 -11.41 -10.51 -4.81
CA GLY A 67 -12.12 -9.51 -4.05
C GLY A 67 -11.66 -8.09 -4.37
N GLU A 68 -12.48 -7.13 -3.98
CA GLU A 68 -12.23 -5.71 -4.22
C GLU A 68 -11.80 -5.02 -2.93
N LEU A 69 -10.76 -4.19 -3.00
CA LEU A 69 -10.41 -3.28 -1.91
C LEU A 69 -11.40 -2.12 -1.86
N LYS A 70 -12.01 -1.96 -0.69
CA LYS A 70 -12.88 -0.84 -0.37
C LYS A 70 -12.34 -0.10 0.84
N TYR A 71 -12.44 1.22 0.80
CA TYR A 71 -11.84 2.04 1.82
C TYR A 71 -12.62 3.30 2.12
N THR A 72 -12.59 3.69 3.39
CA THR A 72 -13.00 5.02 3.86
C THR A 72 -11.86 5.62 4.65
N ALA A 73 -11.63 6.91 4.47
CA ALA A 73 -10.59 7.62 5.21
C ALA A 73 -10.93 9.09 5.39
N SER A 74 -10.46 9.68 6.47
CA SER A 74 -10.53 11.12 6.73
C SER A 74 -9.24 11.59 7.38
N LEU A 75 -8.86 12.83 7.08
CA LEU A 75 -7.68 13.46 7.64
C LEU A 75 -7.95 14.94 7.89
N GLU A 76 -7.88 15.39 9.15
CA GLU A 76 -8.03 16.83 9.41
C GLU A 76 -6.77 17.61 9.01
N LYS A 77 -5.57 17.06 9.27
CA LYS A 77 -4.30 17.78 9.01
C LYS A 77 -3.12 16.86 8.71
N GLY A 78 -2.24 17.32 7.84
CA GLY A 78 -1.06 16.65 7.33
C GLY A 78 -1.30 16.05 5.94
N ASN A 79 -0.29 15.33 5.44
CA ASN A 79 -0.37 14.62 4.17
C ASN A 79 -0.10 13.14 4.40
N LEU A 80 -0.98 12.29 3.91
CA LEU A 80 -0.86 10.85 3.99
C LEU A 80 -1.10 10.21 2.63
N THR A 81 -0.31 9.19 2.32
CA THR A 81 -0.50 8.34 1.15
C THR A 81 -0.68 6.90 1.61
N VAL A 82 -1.69 6.25 1.07
CA VAL A 82 -1.97 4.83 1.26
C VAL A 82 -1.59 4.10 -0.01
N TYR A 83 -0.74 3.09 0.15
CA TYR A 83 -0.36 2.17 -0.91
C TYR A 83 -0.93 0.80 -0.62
N TYR A 84 -1.11 0.02 -1.68
CA TYR A 84 -1.27 -1.42 -1.58
C TYR A 84 -0.08 -2.11 -2.27
N ASP A 85 0.34 -3.25 -1.76
CA ASP A 85 1.22 -4.17 -2.46
C ASP A 85 0.49 -5.52 -2.58
N TYR A 86 0.20 -5.87 -3.82
CA TYR A 86 -0.24 -7.19 -4.22
C TYR A 86 0.81 -7.76 -5.17
N ILE A 87 1.14 -9.05 -5.01
CA ILE A 87 2.13 -9.78 -5.83
C ILE A 87 3.52 -9.09 -5.96
N GLY A 88 3.94 -8.32 -4.95
CA GLY A 88 5.25 -7.67 -4.91
C GLY A 88 5.31 -6.33 -5.66
N THR A 89 4.16 -5.80 -6.08
CA THR A 89 4.07 -4.51 -6.77
C THR A 89 3.35 -3.51 -5.87
N LYS A 90 4.12 -2.56 -5.32
CA LYS A 90 3.59 -1.43 -4.55
C LYS A 90 2.98 -0.38 -5.50
N SER A 91 1.70 -0.10 -5.34
CA SER A 91 0.94 0.90 -6.08
C SER A 91 0.22 1.84 -5.13
N GLU A 92 0.05 3.11 -5.52
CA GLU A 92 -0.77 4.04 -4.76
C GLU A 92 -2.24 3.59 -4.80
N LEU A 93 -2.88 3.58 -3.63
CA LEU A 93 -4.33 3.37 -3.52
C LEU A 93 -5.05 4.73 -3.51
N PHE A 94 -4.62 5.63 -2.62
CA PHE A 94 -5.08 7.02 -2.57
C PHE A 94 -4.11 7.88 -1.74
N SER A 95 -4.26 9.20 -1.82
CA SER A 95 -3.63 10.16 -0.94
C SER A 95 -4.66 11.13 -0.37
N LEU A 96 -4.41 11.63 0.84
CA LEU A 96 -5.19 12.68 1.50
C LEU A 96 -4.28 13.80 1.97
N LYS A 97 -4.80 15.02 1.87
CA LYS A 97 -4.27 16.26 2.44
C LYS A 97 -5.21 16.80 3.51
N ASP A 98 -4.85 17.95 4.08
CA ASP A 98 -5.63 18.67 5.09
C ASP A 98 -7.12 18.78 4.72
N GLY A 99 -7.98 18.24 5.58
CA GLY A 99 -9.44 18.31 5.46
C GLY A 99 -10.05 17.36 4.42
N GLU A 100 -9.25 16.51 3.77
CA GLU A 100 -9.74 15.60 2.74
C GLU A 100 -10.33 14.31 3.33
N THR A 101 -11.22 13.71 2.55
CA THR A 101 -11.82 12.40 2.82
C THR A 101 -11.78 11.54 1.57
N ALA A 102 -11.80 10.23 1.75
CA ALA A 102 -11.96 9.26 0.68
C ALA A 102 -13.03 8.24 1.07
N ASP A 103 -13.85 7.86 0.10
CA ASP A 103 -14.79 6.74 0.15
C ASP A 103 -14.86 6.15 -1.26
N SER A 104 -14.22 5.00 -1.46
CA SER A 104 -14.11 4.40 -2.79
C SER A 104 -13.82 2.90 -2.71
N SER A 105 -14.02 2.23 -3.84
CA SER A 105 -13.49 0.91 -4.16
C SER A 105 -12.85 0.93 -5.55
N GLY A 106 -12.33 -0.21 -6.04
CA GLY A 106 -11.91 -0.32 -7.45
C GLY A 106 -10.66 -1.16 -7.70
N VAL A 107 -9.92 -1.54 -6.66
CA VAL A 107 -8.72 -2.37 -6.82
C VAL A 107 -9.06 -3.82 -6.55
N TYR A 108 -9.03 -4.62 -7.62
CA TYR A 108 -9.26 -6.07 -7.57
C TYR A 108 -7.96 -6.82 -7.29
N VAL A 109 -8.04 -7.78 -6.40
CA VAL A 109 -6.95 -8.70 -6.07
C VAL A 109 -7.47 -10.12 -6.15
N GLU A 110 -6.63 -11.06 -6.59
CA GLU A 110 -6.96 -12.49 -6.50
C GLU A 110 -6.54 -13.06 -5.13
N GLU A 111 -6.68 -14.37 -4.96
CA GLU A 111 -6.26 -15.05 -3.74
C GLU A 111 -4.78 -14.77 -3.41
N GLY A 112 -4.50 -14.26 -2.22
CA GLY A 112 -3.14 -13.91 -1.85
C GLY A 112 -3.02 -13.02 -0.62
N THR A 113 -1.79 -12.57 -0.37
CA THR A 113 -1.50 -11.56 0.65
C THR A 113 -1.50 -10.18 0.02
N VAL A 114 -2.20 -9.25 0.64
CA VAL A 114 -2.16 -7.83 0.29
C VAL A 114 -1.57 -7.06 1.47
N TYR A 115 -0.54 -6.26 1.21
CA TYR A 115 -0.05 -5.31 2.20
C TYR A 115 -0.72 -3.97 1.98
N ILE A 116 -1.21 -3.36 3.05
CA ILE A 116 -1.67 -1.97 3.05
C ILE A 116 -0.63 -1.15 3.80
N ILE A 117 -0.09 -0.13 3.13
CA ILE A 117 1.06 0.63 3.61
C ILE A 117 0.65 2.09 3.69
N VAL A 118 0.50 2.58 4.90
CA VAL A 118 0.16 3.98 5.19
C VAL A 118 1.45 4.73 5.47
N GLU A 119 1.73 5.79 4.73
CA GLU A 119 2.91 6.65 4.90
C GLU A 119 2.48 8.11 5.06
N THR A 120 3.10 8.84 5.99
CA THR A 120 2.89 10.28 6.14
C THR A 120 4.09 11.07 5.63
N ASP A 121 3.82 12.22 5.01
CA ASP A 121 4.80 13.28 4.87
C ASP A 121 4.68 14.22 6.08
N GLY A 122 5.62 14.09 7.01
CA GLY A 122 5.57 14.81 8.28
C GLY A 122 4.57 14.22 9.28
N ARG A 123 4.00 15.08 10.13
CA ARG A 123 3.05 14.71 11.20
C ARG A 123 1.63 14.96 10.71
N CYS A 124 0.80 13.94 10.83
CA CYS A 124 -0.64 14.00 10.63
C CYS A 124 -1.38 14.10 11.97
N GLU A 125 -2.56 14.71 11.96
CA GLU A 125 -3.42 14.89 13.13
C GLU A 125 -4.87 14.56 12.81
N ASN A 126 -5.56 13.93 13.78
CA ASN A 126 -6.97 13.51 13.70
C ASN A 126 -7.30 12.81 12.38
N GLY A 127 -6.77 11.59 12.22
CA GLY A 127 -7.03 10.78 11.03
C GLY A 127 -7.66 9.45 11.37
N GLU A 128 -8.48 8.95 10.45
CA GLU A 128 -9.12 7.65 10.52
C GLU A 128 -9.09 6.98 9.15
N LEU A 129 -8.80 5.67 9.13
CA LEU A 129 -8.77 4.84 7.93
C LEU A 129 -9.42 3.48 8.21
N ARG A 130 -10.29 3.04 7.31
CA ARG A 130 -10.81 1.67 7.24
C ARG A 130 -10.60 1.15 5.84
N ILE A 131 -10.02 -0.04 5.73
CA ILE A 131 -9.74 -0.69 4.46
C ILE A 131 -10.16 -2.15 4.59
N GLY A 132 -10.93 -2.67 3.64
CA GLY A 132 -11.43 -4.03 3.63
C GLY A 132 -11.30 -4.68 2.27
N LEU A 133 -11.19 -6.01 2.27
CA LEU A 133 -11.44 -6.86 1.12
C LEU A 133 -12.90 -7.32 1.18
N GLU A 134 -13.67 -6.95 0.16
CA GLU A 134 -15.05 -7.41 -0.06
C GLU A 134 -15.09 -8.46 -1.17
#